data_AF-A0A5E4D887-F1
#
_entry.id   AF-A0A5E4D887-F1
#
_cell.length_a   1.000
_cell.length_b   1.000
_cell.length_c   1.000
_cell.angle_alpha   90.00
_cell.angle_beta   90.00
_cell.angle_gamma   90.00
#
_symmetry.space_group_name_H-M   'P 1'
#
loop_
_entity.id
_entity.type
_entity.pdbx_description
1 polymer ?
#
loop_
_entity_poly.entity_id
_entity_poly.type
_entity_poly.pdbx_seq_one_letter_code
_entity_poly.pdbx_strand_id
1 'polypeptide(L)' 'PSVSEVHDIEDIACVTSLIQLYVPKAFLKDSSESELTFAIPKDTDKACLRELFQTLDQNLEQLHLMGYGISDTTLEE' A
#
# COMPACT_ATOMS: atom_id res chain seq x y z
N PRO A 1 -22.38 -1.26 -20.78
CA PRO A 1 -21.02 -0.67 -20.85
C PRO A 1 -20.22 -1.10 -19.63
N SER A 2 -19.52 -2.22 -19.77
CA SER A 2 -18.73 -2.82 -18.72
C SER A 2 -17.42 -2.04 -18.59
N VAL A 3 -17.38 -1.08 -17.67
CA VAL A 3 -16.11 -0.63 -17.11
C VAL A 3 -16.15 -1.05 -15.65
N SER A 4 -15.62 -2.25 -15.41
CA SER A 4 -15.30 -2.67 -14.05
C SER A 4 -14.22 -1.72 -13.57
N GLU A 5 -14.66 -0.72 -12.81
CA GLU A 5 -14.14 -0.40 -11.48
C GLU A 5 -12.82 -1.17 -11.20
N VAL A 6 -11.73 -0.47 -11.44
CA VAL A 6 -10.37 -0.81 -11.06
C VAL A 6 -9.77 0.50 -10.60
N HIS A 7 -9.04 0.50 -9.49
CA HIS A 7 -8.12 1.61 -9.21
C HIS A 7 -7.30 1.86 -10.47
N ASP A 8 -7.18 3.12 -10.90
CA ASP A 8 -6.40 3.45 -12.09
C ASP A 8 -4.99 2.86 -11.92
N ILE A 9 -4.47 2.22 -12.97
CA ILE A 9 -3.14 1.60 -12.94
C ILE A 9 -2.08 2.61 -12.50
N GLU A 10 -2.33 3.89 -12.76
CA GLU A 10 -1.50 5.01 -12.33
C GLU A 10 -1.49 5.19 -10.81
N ASP A 11 -2.63 5.11 -10.13
CA ASP A 11 -2.70 5.14 -8.66
C ASP A 11 -1.96 3.95 -8.05
N ILE A 12 -2.18 2.76 -8.59
CA ILE A 12 -1.47 1.54 -8.13
C ILE A 12 0.04 1.73 -8.26
N ALA A 13 0.51 2.27 -9.39
CA ALA A 13 1.93 2.51 -9.63
C ALA A 13 2.51 3.59 -8.71
N CYS A 14 1.75 4.66 -8.44
CA CYS A 14 2.13 5.73 -7.52
C CYS A 14 2.26 5.21 -6.09
N VAL A 15 1.24 4.50 -5.60
CA VAL A 15 1.25 3.88 -4.26
C VAL A 15 2.40 2.88 -4.16
N THR A 16 2.58 2.01 -5.16
CA THR A 16 3.65 1.01 -5.18
C THR A 16 5.03 1.67 -5.12
N SER A 17 5.26 2.71 -5.92
CA SER A 17 6.53 3.44 -5.94
C SER A 17 6.83 4.10 -4.60
N LEU A 18 5.81 4.70 -3.98
CA LEU A 18 5.92 5.32 -2.67
C LEU A 18 6.27 4.29 -1.58
N ILE A 19 5.61 3.14 -1.59
CA ILE A 19 5.94 2.04 -0.67
C ILE A 19 7.36 1.54 -0.92
N GLN A 20 7.76 1.34 -2.17
CA GLN A 20 9.09 0.86 -2.53
C GLN A 20 10.22 1.86 -2.22
N LEU A 21 9.92 3.15 -2.11
CA LEU A 21 10.88 4.17 -1.69
C LEU A 21 11.39 3.91 -0.27
N TYR A 22 10.49 3.52 0.64
CA TYR A 22 10.83 3.21 2.04
C TYR A 22 11.14 1.72 2.24
N VAL A 23 10.43 0.86 1.51
CA VAL A 23 10.51 -0.60 1.63
C VAL A 23 10.71 -1.19 0.23
N PRO A 24 11.93 -1.18 -0.32
CA PRO A 24 12.19 -1.61 -1.70
C PRO A 24 11.85 -3.08 -1.96
N LYS A 25 11.79 -3.89 -0.90
CA LYS A 25 11.37 -5.29 -0.97
C LYS A 25 9.84 -5.48 -0.93
N ALA A 26 9.07 -4.41 -0.76
CA ALA A 26 7.62 -4.46 -0.80
C ALA A 26 7.11 -4.65 -2.23
N PHE A 27 6.02 -5.40 -2.35
CA PHE A 27 5.36 -5.62 -3.64
C PHE A 27 3.85 -5.71 -3.45
N LEU A 28 3.11 -5.32 -4.49
CA LEU A 28 1.66 -5.48 -4.55
C LEU A 28 1.34 -6.97 -4.59
N LYS A 29 0.65 -7.45 -3.56
CA LYS A 29 0.21 -8.83 -3.41
C LYS A 29 -1.17 -9.04 -4.02
N ASP A 30 -2.07 -8.10 -3.76
CA ASP A 30 -3.44 -8.11 -4.28
C ASP A 30 -3.88 -6.68 -4.58
N SER A 31 -4.65 -6.50 -5.64
CA SER A 31 -5.32 -5.25 -5.95
C SER A 31 -6.78 -5.54 -6.22
N SER A 32 -7.63 -5.06 -5.33
CA SER A 32 -9.07 -5.19 -5.40
C SER A 32 -9.70 -3.83 -5.68
N GLU A 33 -10.99 -3.83 -6.03
CA GLU A 33 -11.77 -2.61 -6.32
C GLU A 33 -11.70 -1.57 -5.17
N SER A 34 -11.69 -2.06 -3.94
CA SER A 34 -11.74 -1.21 -2.73
C SER A 34 -10.41 -1.03 -2.02
N GLU A 35 -9.41 -1.87 -2.29
CA GLU A 35 -8.16 -1.87 -1.52
C GLU A 35 -6.95 -2.42 -2.29
N LEU A 36 -5.76 -1.94 -1.93
CA LEU A 36 -4.48 -2.43 -2.42
C LEU A 36 -3.73 -3.11 -1.28
N THR A 37 -3.42 -4.38 -1.44
CA THR A 37 -2.68 -5.17 -0.46
C THR A 37 -1.21 -5.27 -0.85
N PHE A 38 -0.32 -4.76 0.01
CA PHE A 38 1.12 -4.85 -0.17
C PHE A 38 1.76 -5.81 0.82
N ALA A 39 2.66 -6.66 0.32
CA ALA A 39 3.45 -7.55 1.15
C ALA A 39 4.72 -6.81 1.62
N ILE A 40 4.78 -6.48 2.91
CA ILE A 40 5.96 -5.90 3.55
C ILE A 40 6.77 -7.01 4.22
N PRO A 41 8.08 -7.14 3.94
CA PRO A 41 8.91 -8.14 4.62
C PRO A 41 9.12 -7.81 6.10
N LYS A 42 9.22 -8.86 6.91
CA LYS A 42 9.45 -8.80 8.36
C LYS A 42 10.77 -8.14 8.76
N ASP A 43 11.74 -8.18 7.84
CA ASP A 43 13.08 -7.61 7.97
C ASP A 43 13.10 -6.09 7.76
N THR A 44 11.93 -5.48 7.49
CA THR A 44 11.81 -4.04 7.29
C THR A 44 11.98 -3.31 8.62
N ASP A 45 12.80 -2.27 8.60
CA ASP A 45 13.04 -1.46 9.78
C ASP A 45 11.75 -0.77 10.26
N LYS A 46 11.50 -0.79 11.57
CA LYS A 46 10.32 -0.14 12.17
C LYS A 46 10.33 1.37 11.93
N ALA A 47 11.52 1.97 11.82
CA ALA A 47 11.64 3.38 11.46
C ALA A 47 11.13 3.63 10.03
N CYS A 48 11.55 2.82 9.06
CA CYS A 48 11.10 2.93 7.67
C CYS A 48 9.59 2.70 7.53
N LEU A 49 9.03 1.72 8.25
CA LEU A 49 7.57 1.53 8.32
C LEU A 49 6.86 2.78 8.83
N ARG A 50 7.36 3.38 9.92
CA ARG A 50 6.79 4.60 10.49
C ARG A 50 6.80 5.77 9.50
N GLU A 51 7.90 5.95 8.78
CA GLU A 51 8.04 6.99 7.74
C GLU A 51 7.12 6.70 6.55
N LEU A 52 7.01 5.44 6.14
CA LEU A 52 6.08 5.01 5.11
C LEU A 52 4.64 5.38 5.47
N PHE A 53 4.19 5.03 6.67
CA PHE A 53 2.83 5.33 7.14
C PHE A 53 2.55 6.83 7.23
N GLN A 54 3.51 7.62 7.73
CA GLN A 54 3.41 9.09 7.70
C GLN A 54 3.31 9.62 6.27
N THR A 55 4.13 9.10 5.37
CA THR A 55 4.12 9.56 3.98
C THR A 55 2.84 9.17 3.28
N LEU A 56 2.34 7.95 3.50
CA LEU A 56 1.03 7.52 3.02
C LEU A 56 -0.06 8.47 3.51
N ASP A 57 -0.10 8.80 4.79
CA ASP A 57 -1.08 9.73 5.38
C ASP A 57 -1.08 11.09 4.66
N GLN A 58 0.10 11.65 4.37
CA GLN A 58 0.23 12.90 3.62
C GLN A 58 -0.13 12.78 2.13
N ASN A 59 -0.04 11.58 1.57
CA ASN A 59 -0.35 11.31 0.16
C ASN A 59 -1.74 10.71 -0.02
N LEU A 60 -2.49 10.37 1.04
CA LEU A 60 -3.83 9.76 0.97
C LEU A 60 -4.77 10.61 0.11
N GLU A 61 -4.79 11.93 0.33
CA GLU A 61 -5.60 12.86 -0.46
C GLU A 61 -5.18 12.92 -1.93
N GLN A 62 -3.87 12.82 -2.21
CA GLN A 62 -3.35 12.86 -3.58
C GLN A 62 -3.56 11.55 -4.35
N LEU A 63 -3.58 10.43 -3.63
CA LEU A 63 -3.77 9.08 -4.15
C LEU A 63 -5.25 8.67 -4.13
N HIS A 64 -6.16 9.58 -3.76
CA HIS A 64 -7.59 9.33 -3.55
C HIS A 64 -7.89 8.11 -2.67
N LEU A 65 -7.01 7.81 -1.72
CA LEU A 65 -7.16 6.70 -0.80
C LEU A 65 -7.96 7.14 0.42
N MET A 66 -8.93 6.31 0.83
CA MET A 66 -9.69 6.53 2.06
C MET A 66 -8.87 6.27 3.34
N GLY A 67 -7.80 5.48 3.22
CA GLY A 67 -6.94 5.11 4.34
C GLY A 67 -6.10 3.88 4.00
N TYR A 68 -5.26 3.47 4.96
CA TYR A 68 -4.51 2.23 4.90
C TYR A 68 -4.64 1.47 6.23
N GLY A 69 -4.57 0.15 6.16
CA GLY A 69 -4.55 -0.73 7.31
C GLY A 69 -3.38 -1.71 7.21
N ILE A 70 -2.82 -2.08 8.35
CA ILE A 70 -1.89 -3.21 8.42
C ILE A 70 -2.74 -4.42 8.76
N SER A 71 -2.96 -5.29 7.78
CA SER A 71 -3.48 -6.62 8.05
C SER A 71 -2.29 -7.49 8.42
N ASP A 72 -2.03 -7.60 9.71
CA ASP A 72 -1.15 -8.65 10.22
C ASP A 72 -1.73 -9.99 9.76
N THR A 73 -1.15 -10.60 8.72
CA THR A 73 -1.24 -12.06 8.57
C THR A 73 -0.32 -12.70 9.60
N THR A 74 -0.53 -12.40 10.88
CA THR A 74 -0.11 -13.26 11.99
C THR A 74 -1.27 -14.19 12.25
N LEU A 75 -1.21 -15.37 11.62
CA LEU A 75 -1.94 -16.52 12.12
C LEU A 75 -1.11 -17.04 13.31
N GLU A 76 -1.22 -16.38 14.45
CA GLU A 76 -0.66 -16.67 15.79
C GLU A 76 -1.29 -15.58 16.68
N GLU A 77 -2.27 -15.82 17.57
CA GLU A 77 -2.49 -16.92 18.52
C GLU A 77 -3.96 -17.38 18.62
#